data_AF-A0A382DL63-F1
#
_entry.id   AF-A0A382DL63-F1
#
_cell.length_a   1.000
_cell.length_b   1.000
_cell.length_c   1.000
_cell.angle_alpha   90.00
_cell.angle_beta   90.00
_cell.angle_gamma   90.00
#
_symmetry.space_group_name_H-M   'P 1'
#
loop_
_entity.id
_entity.type
_entity.pdbx_description
1 polymer ?
#
loop_
_entity_poly.entity_id
_entity_poly.type
_entity_poly.pdbx_seq_one_letter_code
_entity_poly.pdbx_strand_id
1 'polypeptide(L)'
;NNFQGLSDYEFKTQIDVAFMLMGYNGTTLYETTDSFKAAAELTMTQMGLLSFNRINSYRTHMMPISARDGEYAQSKAEIEAIDSALDNWGSDDVLSNFYYENKLIPDALHNPTAEQISVLQTLRQWLVENEKGAANWQDTDLGKEHYQWILEKVFRACSPAVRFMLDGLRMPAGFDVKEYRTIAIILSSDDSYNAGAAASSFNSWGGNHWNISNSDGIEYTHYQTFFFDDHSNISSGADPEKIKIANAKVDVHELIHTQGGGHDQDPSCISPYSVMGACDTGDFFTYPIYNRVYILGWLPDTAITTNPSLIQDSYNATDPTKKYLLKLGDFRYQELFNGSWYQYRVPSFAKTLESCNLSIGTFGDDGNSIDPLGTCGQLVVDQSCIVSSSFYDNELKMNMTMRDFQACEFIDVENDLSSELFAKFLSRLDGSAQDYSGAVDRQALVMEQTDDAARQALSN
;
A
#
# COMPACT_ATOMS: atom_id res chain seq x y z
N ASN A 1 24.71 26.67 10.26
CA ASN A 1 24.08 27.16 11.50
C ASN A 1 22.59 27.29 11.30
N ASN A 2 21.83 26.60 12.15
CA ASN A 2 20.37 26.58 12.30
C ASN A 2 19.55 25.81 11.26
N PHE A 3 19.58 24.48 11.35
CA PHE A 3 18.42 23.62 11.04
C PHE A 3 18.32 22.44 12.04
N GLN A 4 18.63 22.70 13.31
CA GLN A 4 17.99 21.94 14.40
C GLN A 4 16.58 22.49 14.53
N GLY A 5 15.56 21.72 14.12
CA GLY A 5 14.15 22.06 14.41
C GLY A 5 13.15 22.02 13.25
N LEU A 6 13.18 21.00 12.39
CA LEU A 6 12.05 20.67 11.50
C LEU A 6 11.59 19.21 11.65
N SER A 7 11.77 18.64 12.84
CA SER A 7 11.17 17.36 13.24
C SER A 7 9.92 17.58 14.08
N ASP A 8 9.04 18.51 13.68
CA ASP A 8 7.80 18.79 14.42
C ASP A 8 6.64 18.94 13.43
N TYR A 9 6.08 17.81 12.98
CA TYR A 9 4.63 17.70 12.98
C TYR A 9 4.21 17.78 14.44
N GLU A 10 3.94 19.01 14.88
CA GLU A 10 3.68 19.37 16.27
C GLU A 10 2.25 18.99 16.71
N PHE A 11 1.83 17.74 16.45
CA PHE A 11 0.91 17.05 17.34
C PHE A 11 1.69 15.96 18.05
N LYS A 12 2.22 16.27 19.24
CA LYS A 12 2.76 15.29 20.19
C LYS A 12 1.73 14.23 20.66
N THR A 13 0.51 14.21 20.12
CA THR A 13 -0.62 13.41 20.62
C THR A 13 -1.65 13.03 19.53
N GLN A 14 -1.25 12.79 18.28
CA GLN A 14 -2.18 12.11 17.35
C GLN A 14 -2.46 10.70 17.87
N ILE A 15 -3.70 10.25 17.68
CA ILE A 15 -4.10 8.87 17.90
C ILE A 15 -3.67 8.07 16.68
N ASP A 16 -3.16 6.86 16.86
CA ASP A 16 -2.58 6.14 15.73
C ASP A 16 -3.65 5.75 14.71
N VAL A 17 -4.79 5.23 15.16
CA VAL A 17 -5.84 4.70 14.27
C VAL A 17 -7.23 5.18 14.66
N ALA A 18 -8.00 5.68 13.68
CA ALA A 18 -9.46 5.77 13.77
C ALA A 18 -10.11 4.61 13.02
N PHE A 19 -10.76 3.68 13.72
CA PHE A 19 -11.61 2.67 13.10
C PHE A 19 -13.00 3.26 12.82
N MET A 20 -13.37 3.34 11.55
CA MET A 20 -14.64 3.84 11.03
C MET A 20 -15.47 2.64 10.59
N LEU A 21 -16.51 2.29 11.36
CA LEU A 21 -17.32 1.09 11.11
C LEU A 21 -18.46 1.41 10.15
N MET A 22 -18.39 0.90 8.93
CA MET A 22 -19.34 1.19 7.85
C MET A 22 -20.09 -0.07 7.43
N GLY A 23 -21.41 -0.06 7.63
CA GLY A 23 -22.31 -1.08 7.12
C GLY A 23 -22.68 -0.85 5.66
N TYR A 24 -23.01 -1.92 4.92
CA TYR A 24 -23.58 -1.83 3.58
C TYR A 24 -24.69 -2.87 3.37
N ASN A 25 -25.42 -2.78 2.25
CA ASN A 25 -26.63 -3.59 1.99
C ASN A 25 -27.71 -3.48 3.09
N GLY A 26 -27.76 -2.36 3.79
CA GLY A 26 -28.70 -2.14 4.90
C GLY A 26 -28.36 -2.92 6.18
N THR A 27 -27.21 -3.59 6.24
CA THR A 27 -26.79 -4.43 7.38
C THR A 27 -25.35 -4.12 7.80
N THR A 28 -24.92 -4.73 8.91
CA THR A 28 -23.56 -4.59 9.45
C THR A 28 -23.28 -5.78 10.37
N LEU A 29 -22.04 -6.22 10.45
CA LEU A 29 -21.61 -7.17 11.47
C LEU A 29 -21.33 -6.46 12.81
N TYR A 30 -21.12 -5.14 12.77
CA TYR A 30 -20.77 -4.32 13.92
C TYR A 30 -21.81 -3.23 14.15
N GLU A 31 -22.86 -3.53 14.93
CA GLU A 31 -23.92 -2.58 15.26
C GLU A 31 -23.46 -1.47 16.24
N THR A 32 -22.38 -1.74 16.98
CA THR A 32 -21.83 -0.82 17.99
C THR A 32 -20.31 -0.88 18.02
N THR A 33 -19.68 0.15 18.58
CA THR A 33 -18.23 0.14 18.83
C THR A 33 -17.82 -1.03 19.74
N ASP A 34 -18.69 -1.44 20.67
CA ASP A 34 -18.44 -2.57 21.58
C ASP A 34 -18.42 -3.91 20.83
N SER A 35 -19.25 -4.08 19.79
CA SER A 35 -19.25 -5.30 18.96
C SER A 35 -17.96 -5.49 18.14
N PHE A 36 -17.25 -4.40 17.84
CA PHE A 36 -15.96 -4.43 17.14
C PHE A 36 -14.75 -4.49 18.10
N LYS A 37 -14.95 -4.24 19.39
CA LYS A 37 -13.88 -4.03 20.36
C LYS A 37 -12.82 -5.14 20.36
N ALA A 38 -13.24 -6.41 20.31
CA ALA A 38 -12.31 -7.53 20.33
C ALA A 38 -11.42 -7.61 19.07
N ALA A 39 -11.93 -7.20 17.91
CA ALA A 39 -11.14 -7.12 16.68
C ALA A 39 -10.14 -5.96 16.77
N ALA A 40 -10.61 -4.76 17.17
CA ALA A 40 -9.75 -3.60 17.37
C ALA A 40 -8.61 -3.87 18.37
N GLU A 41 -8.92 -4.49 19.51
CA GLU A 41 -7.93 -4.83 20.54
C GLU A 41 -6.90 -5.83 20.01
N LEU A 42 -7.31 -6.83 19.21
CA LEU A 42 -6.38 -7.78 18.61
C LEU A 42 -5.45 -7.07 17.62
N THR A 43 -6.00 -6.37 16.62
CA THR A 43 -5.25 -5.61 15.61
C THR A 43 -4.23 -4.67 16.28
N MET A 44 -4.69 -3.87 17.25
CA MET A 44 -3.84 -2.88 17.91
C MET A 44 -2.82 -3.48 18.88
N THR A 45 -3.12 -4.61 19.51
CA THR A 45 -2.13 -5.34 20.32
C THR A 45 -1.01 -5.87 19.44
N GLN A 46 -1.35 -6.47 18.29
CA GLN A 46 -0.35 -7.01 17.36
C GLN A 46 0.48 -5.89 16.74
N MET A 47 -0.14 -4.78 16.34
CA MET A 47 0.59 -3.58 15.94
C MET A 47 1.48 -3.01 17.04
N GLY A 48 1.03 -3.01 18.30
CA GLY A 48 1.86 -2.62 19.43
C GLY A 48 3.11 -3.50 19.57
N LEU A 49 2.97 -4.82 19.42
CA LEU A 49 4.11 -5.74 19.46
C LEU A 49 5.05 -5.56 18.27
N LEU A 50 4.53 -5.47 17.04
CA LEU A 50 5.32 -5.26 15.83
C LEU A 50 6.03 -3.89 15.83
N SER A 51 5.38 -2.85 16.33
CA SER A 51 5.94 -1.50 16.34
C SER A 51 6.77 -1.16 17.58
N PHE A 52 6.95 -2.10 18.53
CA PHE A 52 7.53 -1.81 19.85
C PHE A 52 6.82 -0.64 20.55
N ASN A 53 5.49 -0.69 20.56
CA ASN A 53 4.57 0.29 21.16
C ASN A 53 4.61 1.69 20.54
N ARG A 54 5.11 1.84 19.32
CA ARG A 54 5.01 3.12 18.59
C ARG A 54 3.64 3.37 17.97
N ILE A 55 2.87 2.31 17.73
CA ILE A 55 1.50 2.31 17.24
C ILE A 55 0.68 1.46 18.22
N ASN A 56 -0.11 2.09 19.08
CA ASN A 56 -0.87 1.38 20.12
C ASN A 56 -2.13 2.12 20.61
N SER A 57 -2.47 3.26 20.01
CA SER A 57 -3.62 4.07 20.38
C SER A 57 -4.67 4.05 19.28
N TYR A 58 -5.94 3.93 19.65
CA TYR A 58 -7.02 3.94 18.67
C TYR A 58 -8.31 4.53 19.25
N ARG A 59 -9.22 4.92 18.36
CA ARG A 59 -10.63 5.16 18.66
C ARG A 59 -11.50 4.51 17.59
N THR A 60 -12.72 4.15 17.97
CA THR A 60 -13.70 3.55 17.06
C THR A 60 -14.90 4.47 16.93
N HIS A 61 -15.36 4.67 15.69
CA HIS A 61 -16.45 5.55 15.32
C HIS A 61 -17.45 4.78 14.47
N MET A 62 -18.74 5.06 14.66
CA MET A 62 -19.80 4.51 13.83
C MET A 62 -19.98 5.37 12.58
N MET A 63 -20.12 4.72 11.42
CA MET A 63 -20.57 5.34 10.18
C MET A 63 -22.00 4.91 9.84
N PRO A 64 -22.71 5.67 8.99
CA PRO A 64 -24.02 5.25 8.49
C PRO A 64 -23.95 3.91 7.76
N ILE A 65 -25.01 3.12 7.89
CA ILE A 65 -25.20 1.90 7.10
C ILE A 65 -25.72 2.30 5.72
N SER A 66 -24.95 2.01 4.68
CA SER A 66 -25.38 2.22 3.30
C SER A 66 -26.47 1.22 2.92
N ALA A 67 -27.51 1.68 2.23
CA ALA A 67 -28.51 0.80 1.63
C ALA A 67 -28.04 0.16 0.31
N ARG A 68 -26.90 0.61 -0.24
CA ARG A 68 -26.30 0.06 -1.46
C ARG A 68 -25.53 -1.20 -1.10
N ASP A 69 -25.66 -2.24 -1.92
CA ASP A 69 -24.90 -3.49 -1.79
C ASP A 69 -23.63 -3.46 -2.65
N GLY A 70 -22.83 -4.53 -2.57
CA GLY A 70 -21.60 -4.65 -3.35
C GLY A 70 -21.83 -4.91 -4.83
N GLU A 71 -22.93 -5.56 -5.19
CA GLU A 71 -23.32 -5.78 -6.59
C GLU A 71 -23.68 -4.47 -7.31
N TYR A 72 -24.37 -3.57 -6.61
CA TYR A 72 -24.62 -2.20 -7.07
C TYR A 72 -23.29 -1.47 -7.30
N ALA A 73 -22.38 -1.52 -6.33
CA ALA A 73 -21.09 -0.84 -6.44
C ALA A 73 -20.24 -1.41 -7.60
N GLN A 74 -20.23 -2.73 -7.77
CA GLN A 74 -19.58 -3.42 -8.89
C GLN A 74 -20.17 -2.96 -10.23
N SER A 75 -21.50 -2.86 -10.33
CA SER A 75 -22.17 -2.39 -11.55
C SER A 75 -21.72 -0.98 -11.95
N LYS A 76 -21.49 -0.09 -10.98
CA LYS A 76 -21.02 1.28 -11.24
C LYS A 76 -19.59 1.30 -11.76
N ALA A 77 -18.70 0.48 -11.17
CA ALA A 77 -17.34 0.34 -11.65
C ALA A 77 -17.28 -0.17 -13.09
N GLU A 78 -18.10 -1.18 -13.40
CA GLU A 78 -18.16 -1.75 -14.75
C GLU A 78 -18.77 -0.78 -15.76
N ILE A 79 -19.77 0.01 -15.38
CA ILE A 79 -20.30 1.10 -16.22
C ILE A 79 -19.20 2.13 -16.51
N GLU A 80 -18.42 2.56 -15.51
CA GLU A 80 -17.32 3.52 -15.69
C GLU A 80 -16.24 2.97 -16.64
N ALA A 81 -15.90 1.69 -16.51
CA ALA A 81 -14.93 1.03 -17.39
C ALA A 81 -15.46 0.91 -18.84
N ILE A 82 -16.74 0.57 -19.03
CA ILE A 82 -17.37 0.52 -20.35
C ILE A 82 -17.39 1.91 -21.00
N ASP A 83 -17.82 2.93 -20.25
CA ASP A 83 -17.87 4.31 -20.74
C ASP A 83 -16.48 4.79 -21.15
N SER A 84 -15.46 4.47 -20.35
CA SER A 84 -14.07 4.77 -20.66
C SER A 84 -13.60 4.03 -21.92
N ALA A 85 -13.84 2.73 -22.04
CA ALA A 85 -13.43 1.95 -23.22
C ALA A 85 -14.10 2.43 -24.52
N LEU A 86 -15.37 2.85 -24.44
CA LEU A 86 -16.11 3.42 -25.57
C LEU A 86 -15.61 4.82 -25.96
N ASP A 87 -15.06 5.57 -25.01
CA ASP A 87 -14.41 6.88 -25.21
C ASP A 87 -12.89 6.76 -25.40
N ASN A 88 -12.41 5.63 -25.95
CA ASN A 88 -10.98 5.38 -26.21
C ASN A 88 -10.10 5.59 -24.95
N TRP A 89 -10.59 5.12 -23.82
CA TRP A 89 -10.00 5.22 -22.50
C TRP A 89 -9.80 6.65 -21.99
N GLY A 90 -10.66 7.60 -22.37
CA GLY A 90 -10.75 8.94 -21.76
C GLY A 90 -9.73 9.95 -22.29
N SER A 91 -9.40 10.97 -21.49
CA SER A 91 -8.50 12.08 -21.86
C SER A 91 -7.02 11.65 -21.93
N ASP A 92 -6.18 12.41 -22.63
CA ASP A 92 -4.71 12.18 -22.63
C ASP A 92 -4.02 12.75 -21.37
N ASP A 93 -4.78 13.32 -20.44
CA ASP A 93 -4.26 13.85 -19.19
C ASP A 93 -4.13 12.74 -18.14
N VAL A 94 -2.91 12.22 -18.01
CA VAL A 94 -2.53 11.15 -17.08
C VAL A 94 -2.90 11.47 -15.63
N LEU A 95 -2.92 12.75 -15.25
CA LEU A 95 -3.15 13.16 -13.86
C LEU A 95 -4.63 13.12 -13.46
N SER A 96 -5.55 13.15 -14.44
CA SER A 96 -6.99 13.17 -14.20
C SER A 96 -7.69 11.88 -14.66
N ASN A 97 -7.03 11.05 -15.46
CA ASN A 97 -7.64 9.88 -16.08
C ASN A 97 -7.18 8.55 -15.45
N PHE A 98 -8.08 7.93 -14.68
CA PHE A 98 -7.90 6.59 -14.09
C PHE A 98 -7.41 5.55 -15.10
N TYR A 99 -7.99 5.58 -16.31
CA TYR A 99 -7.81 4.54 -17.30
C TYR A 99 -6.71 4.86 -18.32
N TYR A 100 -5.93 5.93 -18.12
CA TYR A 100 -4.94 6.40 -19.09
C TYR A 100 -4.00 5.29 -19.58
N GLU A 101 -3.49 4.45 -18.67
CA GLU A 101 -2.57 3.35 -19.02
C GLU A 101 -3.18 2.36 -20.02
N ASN A 102 -4.50 2.18 -20.03
CA ASN A 102 -5.18 1.29 -20.97
C ASN A 102 -5.05 1.75 -22.42
N LYS A 103 -4.75 3.03 -22.67
CA LYS A 103 -4.37 3.53 -24.01
C LYS A 103 -3.10 2.87 -24.55
N LEU A 104 -2.22 2.43 -23.66
CA LEU A 104 -0.91 1.86 -23.99
C LEU A 104 -0.91 0.33 -23.91
N ILE A 105 -1.88 -0.28 -23.21
CA ILE A 105 -1.99 -1.74 -23.05
C ILE A 105 -2.53 -2.34 -24.36
N PRO A 106 -1.76 -3.22 -25.05
CA PRO A 106 -2.19 -3.80 -26.32
C PRO A 106 -3.45 -4.67 -26.23
N ASP A 107 -3.67 -5.29 -25.06
CA ASP A 107 -4.80 -6.20 -24.84
C ASP A 107 -6.11 -5.46 -24.56
N ALA A 108 -6.04 -4.20 -24.12
CA ALA A 108 -7.22 -3.38 -23.88
C ALA A 108 -8.01 -3.14 -25.17
N LEU A 109 -9.30 -2.86 -25.03
CA LEU A 109 -10.16 -2.60 -26.18
C LEU A 109 -9.78 -1.28 -26.87
N HIS A 110 -9.30 -1.34 -28.10
CA HIS A 110 -8.98 -0.19 -28.94
C HIS A 110 -9.78 -0.21 -30.24
N ASN A 111 -10.27 0.95 -30.68
CA ASN A 111 -11.03 1.10 -31.93
C ASN A 111 -12.14 0.03 -32.10
N PRO A 112 -13.12 -0.03 -31.17
CA PRO A 112 -14.11 -1.09 -31.16
C PRO A 112 -14.95 -1.11 -32.45
N THR A 113 -15.27 -2.31 -32.92
CA THR A 113 -16.19 -2.51 -34.05
C THR A 113 -17.62 -2.08 -33.70
N ALA A 114 -18.46 -1.83 -34.71
CA ALA A 114 -19.87 -1.49 -34.49
C ALA A 114 -20.62 -2.55 -33.66
N GLU A 115 -20.27 -3.82 -33.85
CA GLU A 115 -20.80 -4.93 -33.06
C GLU A 115 -20.37 -4.84 -31.59
N GLN A 116 -19.08 -4.67 -31.32
CA GLN A 116 -18.56 -4.51 -29.95
C GLN A 116 -19.16 -3.30 -29.24
N ILE A 117 -19.31 -2.16 -29.95
CA ILE A 117 -19.99 -0.98 -29.41
C ILE A 117 -21.44 -1.32 -29.02
N SER A 118 -22.18 -1.99 -29.90
CA SER A 118 -23.57 -2.39 -29.64
C SER A 118 -23.69 -3.35 -28.45
N VAL A 119 -22.78 -4.31 -28.34
CA VAL A 119 -22.74 -5.25 -27.21
C VAL A 119 -22.45 -4.53 -25.90
N LEU A 120 -21.44 -3.65 -25.86
CA LEU A 120 -21.09 -2.88 -24.67
C LEU A 120 -22.22 -1.93 -24.25
N GLN A 121 -22.89 -1.28 -25.19
CA GLN A 121 -24.06 -0.45 -24.89
C GLN A 121 -25.22 -1.28 -24.32
N THR A 122 -25.42 -2.50 -24.82
CA THR A 122 -26.44 -3.43 -24.31
C THR A 122 -26.11 -3.88 -22.88
N LEU A 123 -24.87 -4.28 -22.62
CA LEU A 123 -24.41 -4.63 -21.27
C LEU A 123 -24.52 -3.44 -20.32
N ARG A 124 -24.04 -2.25 -20.72
CA ARG A 124 -24.14 -1.03 -19.92
C ARG A 124 -25.58 -0.72 -19.52
N GLN A 125 -26.52 -0.81 -20.47
CA GLN A 125 -27.94 -0.61 -20.18
C GLN A 125 -28.47 -1.65 -19.20
N TRP A 126 -28.08 -2.92 -19.38
CA TRP A 126 -28.44 -3.99 -18.45
C TRP A 126 -27.92 -3.73 -17.03
N LEU A 127 -26.66 -3.28 -16.87
CA LEU A 127 -26.06 -2.93 -15.58
C LEU A 127 -26.85 -1.80 -14.89
N VAL A 128 -27.25 -0.78 -15.65
CA VAL A 128 -28.08 0.34 -15.13
C VAL A 128 -29.47 -0.14 -14.68
N GLU A 129 -30.10 -1.04 -15.44
CA GLU A 129 -31.46 -1.51 -15.15
C GLU A 129 -31.51 -2.51 -14.00
N ASN A 130 -30.48 -3.35 -13.86
CA ASN A 130 -30.46 -4.45 -12.90
C ASN A 130 -29.67 -4.12 -11.63
N GLU A 131 -28.80 -3.10 -11.67
CA GLU A 131 -27.97 -2.67 -10.54
C GLU A 131 -27.11 -3.82 -9.97
N LYS A 132 -26.58 -4.66 -10.85
CA LYS A 132 -25.76 -5.85 -10.51
C LYS A 132 -24.53 -5.94 -11.38
N GLY A 133 -23.49 -6.61 -10.89
CA GLY A 133 -22.27 -6.84 -11.66
C GLY A 133 -22.50 -7.74 -12.89
N ALA A 134 -21.66 -7.59 -13.91
CA ALA A 134 -21.76 -8.22 -15.22
C ALA A 134 -21.63 -9.75 -15.18
N ALA A 135 -21.08 -10.31 -14.10
CA ALA A 135 -21.11 -11.75 -13.84
C ALA A 135 -22.55 -12.30 -13.82
N ASN A 136 -23.55 -11.50 -13.46
CA ASN A 136 -24.96 -11.88 -13.53
C ASN A 136 -25.55 -11.78 -14.96
N TRP A 137 -24.92 -11.01 -15.86
CA TRP A 137 -25.31 -10.88 -17.26
C TRP A 137 -24.75 -12.01 -18.14
N GLN A 138 -23.68 -12.68 -17.69
CA GLN A 138 -22.99 -13.74 -18.46
C GLN A 138 -23.91 -14.91 -18.85
N ASP A 139 -25.01 -15.13 -18.11
CA ASP A 139 -25.95 -16.23 -18.37
C ASP A 139 -26.99 -15.92 -19.45
N THR A 140 -27.08 -14.66 -19.89
CA THR A 140 -27.91 -14.27 -21.04
C THR A 140 -27.33 -14.83 -22.34
N ASP A 141 -28.13 -14.94 -23.40
CA ASP A 141 -27.65 -15.45 -24.69
C ASP A 141 -26.50 -14.59 -25.24
N LEU A 142 -26.61 -13.26 -25.11
CA LEU A 142 -25.57 -12.32 -25.53
C LEU A 142 -24.35 -12.36 -24.58
N GLY A 143 -24.58 -12.57 -23.28
CA GLY A 143 -23.53 -12.71 -22.28
C GLY A 143 -22.64 -13.92 -22.52
N LYS A 144 -23.21 -15.09 -22.82
CA LYS A 144 -22.45 -16.32 -23.08
C LYS A 144 -21.46 -16.19 -24.23
N GLU A 145 -21.81 -15.38 -25.24
CA GLU A 145 -20.97 -15.17 -26.42
C GLU A 145 -19.87 -14.13 -26.19
N HIS A 146 -20.13 -13.11 -25.36
CA HIS A 146 -19.28 -11.92 -25.31
C HIS A 146 -18.62 -11.64 -23.96
N TYR A 147 -19.08 -12.24 -22.85
CA TYR A 147 -18.58 -11.92 -21.52
C TYR A 147 -17.06 -12.09 -21.40
N GLN A 148 -16.50 -13.15 -21.96
CA GLN A 148 -15.06 -13.45 -21.82
C GLN A 148 -14.17 -12.35 -22.41
N TRP A 149 -14.46 -11.87 -23.62
CA TRP A 149 -13.62 -10.83 -24.22
C TRP A 149 -13.84 -9.48 -23.51
N ILE A 150 -15.04 -9.21 -22.99
CA ILE A 150 -15.32 -8.00 -22.20
C ILE A 150 -14.51 -8.06 -20.90
N LEU A 151 -14.48 -9.22 -20.23
CA LEU A 151 -13.67 -9.43 -19.04
C LEU A 151 -12.19 -9.15 -19.31
N GLU A 152 -11.64 -9.73 -20.38
CA GLU A 152 -10.21 -9.62 -20.71
C GLU A 152 -9.80 -8.23 -21.21
N LYS A 153 -10.65 -7.57 -22.00
CA LYS A 153 -10.31 -6.34 -22.73
C LYS A 153 -10.86 -5.06 -22.11
N VAL A 154 -11.90 -5.18 -21.28
CA VAL A 154 -12.60 -4.04 -20.67
C VAL A 154 -12.50 -4.13 -19.15
N PHE A 155 -13.04 -5.18 -18.53
CA PHE A 155 -13.13 -5.25 -17.07
C PHE A 155 -11.84 -5.60 -16.36
N ARG A 156 -10.80 -6.07 -17.06
CA ARG A 156 -9.45 -6.19 -16.50
C ARG A 156 -8.94 -4.87 -15.92
N ALA A 157 -9.37 -3.75 -16.51
CA ALA A 157 -9.01 -2.41 -16.07
C ALA A 157 -9.98 -1.82 -15.03
N CYS A 158 -11.08 -2.51 -14.73
CA CYS A 158 -12.17 -1.99 -13.90
C CYS A 158 -11.64 -1.59 -12.52
N SER A 159 -12.00 -0.40 -12.06
CA SER A 159 -11.68 0.01 -10.70
C SER A 159 -12.32 -0.94 -9.68
N PRO A 160 -11.72 -1.16 -8.49
CA PRO A 160 -12.35 -1.93 -7.44
C PRO A 160 -13.71 -1.35 -7.03
N ALA A 161 -14.73 -2.20 -6.81
CA ALA A 161 -16.08 -1.77 -6.44
C ALA A 161 -16.12 -0.89 -5.18
N VAL A 162 -15.17 -1.07 -4.27
CA VAL A 162 -15.04 -0.25 -3.06
C VAL A 162 -14.98 1.25 -3.35
N ARG A 163 -14.46 1.66 -4.52
CA ARG A 163 -14.46 3.05 -4.95
C ARG A 163 -15.88 3.64 -4.94
N PHE A 164 -16.87 2.87 -5.40
CA PHE A 164 -18.27 3.27 -5.43
C PHE A 164 -19.02 2.98 -4.12
N MET A 165 -18.48 2.11 -3.26
CA MET A 165 -18.97 1.98 -1.88
C MET A 165 -18.62 3.21 -1.05
N LEU A 166 -17.40 3.75 -1.24
CA LEU A 166 -16.90 4.92 -0.53
C LEU A 166 -17.24 6.26 -1.23
N ASP A 167 -17.76 6.21 -2.46
CA ASP A 167 -18.13 7.41 -3.23
C ASP A 167 -19.15 8.28 -2.49
N GLY A 168 -18.76 9.51 -2.20
CA GLY A 168 -19.57 10.49 -1.48
C GLY A 168 -19.65 10.24 0.03
N LEU A 169 -18.77 9.39 0.58
CA LEU A 169 -18.66 9.16 2.02
C LEU A 169 -18.38 10.47 2.75
N ARG A 170 -19.18 10.72 3.79
CA ARG A 170 -19.01 11.88 4.68
C ARG A 170 -18.60 11.41 6.06
N MET A 171 -17.49 11.95 6.55
CA MET A 171 -17.04 11.70 7.92
C MET A 171 -18.06 12.24 8.95
N PRO A 172 -18.12 11.67 10.17
CA PRO A 172 -19.06 12.09 11.20
C PRO A 172 -18.88 13.57 11.57
N ALA A 173 -19.97 14.22 12.02
CA ALA A 173 -19.90 15.60 12.48
C ALA A 173 -18.91 15.76 13.63
N GLY A 174 -18.02 16.74 13.52
CA GLY A 174 -16.96 17.00 14.51
C GLY A 174 -15.76 16.05 14.43
N PHE A 175 -15.72 15.15 13.44
CA PHE A 175 -14.53 14.32 13.18
C PHE A 175 -13.44 15.16 12.48
N ASP A 176 -12.30 15.31 13.13
CA ASP A 176 -11.10 15.89 12.53
C ASP A 176 -10.10 14.78 12.19
N VAL A 177 -9.91 14.54 10.89
CA VAL A 177 -8.95 13.56 10.37
C VAL A 177 -7.53 13.83 10.87
N LYS A 178 -7.18 15.10 11.15
CA LYS A 178 -5.86 15.48 11.64
C LYS A 178 -5.58 15.04 13.07
N GLU A 179 -6.60 14.59 13.82
CA GLU A 179 -6.38 13.96 15.13
C GLU A 179 -5.74 12.57 15.01
N TYR A 180 -5.75 11.95 13.82
CA TYR A 180 -5.36 10.57 13.60
C TYR A 180 -4.17 10.47 12.64
N ARG A 181 -3.30 9.48 12.85
CA ARG A 181 -2.25 9.14 11.88
C ARG A 181 -2.84 8.41 10.67
N THR A 182 -3.67 7.40 10.93
CA THR A 182 -4.32 6.58 9.91
C THR A 182 -5.83 6.46 10.16
N ILE A 183 -6.60 6.46 9.08
CA ILE A 183 -8.03 6.11 9.11
C ILE A 183 -8.22 4.66 8.63
N ALA A 184 -8.94 3.83 9.37
CA ALA A 184 -9.27 2.46 9.00
C ALA A 184 -10.79 2.38 8.73
N ILE A 185 -11.21 2.14 7.49
CA ILE A 185 -12.63 2.00 7.13
C ILE A 185 -12.97 0.51 7.11
N ILE A 186 -13.65 0.05 8.16
CA ILE A 186 -14.06 -1.35 8.28
C ILE A 186 -15.44 -1.50 7.65
N LEU A 187 -15.46 -2.14 6.48
CA LEU A 187 -16.69 -2.51 5.79
C LEU A 187 -17.23 -3.80 6.39
N SER A 188 -18.55 -3.86 6.60
CA SER A 188 -19.18 -5.10 7.03
C SER A 188 -20.66 -5.18 6.65
N SER A 189 -21.14 -6.39 6.38
CA SER A 189 -22.50 -6.74 6.00
C SER A 189 -22.73 -8.22 6.33
N ASP A 190 -23.99 -8.64 6.37
CA ASP A 190 -24.39 -10.04 6.47
C ASP A 190 -24.47 -10.75 5.09
N ASP A 191 -24.18 -10.04 4.01
CA ASP A 191 -24.13 -10.58 2.65
C ASP A 191 -22.78 -11.28 2.35
N SER A 192 -22.78 -12.06 1.27
CA SER A 192 -21.64 -12.84 0.76
C SER A 192 -20.62 -12.04 -0.06
N TYR A 193 -20.92 -10.78 -0.40
CA TYR A 193 -19.99 -9.91 -1.12
C TYR A 193 -18.76 -9.59 -0.26
N ASN A 194 -17.59 -9.45 -0.88
CA ASN A 194 -16.37 -8.97 -0.22
C ASN A 194 -15.64 -8.00 -1.15
N ALA A 195 -15.42 -6.77 -0.69
CA ALA A 195 -14.73 -5.72 -1.41
C ALA A 195 -13.20 -5.84 -1.36
N GLY A 196 -12.66 -6.81 -0.61
CA GLY A 196 -11.25 -6.96 -0.32
C GLY A 196 -10.75 -5.91 0.66
N ALA A 197 -9.43 -5.71 0.65
CA ALA A 197 -8.75 -4.73 1.46
C ALA A 197 -7.67 -4.01 0.65
N ALA A 198 -7.44 -2.73 0.97
CA ALA A 198 -6.30 -1.99 0.44
C ALA A 198 -6.04 -0.72 1.25
N ALA A 199 -4.77 -0.34 1.32
CA ALA A 199 -4.32 0.97 1.78
C ALA A 199 -4.27 2.02 0.65
N SER A 200 -4.55 3.26 1.00
CA SER A 200 -4.48 4.42 0.10
C SER A 200 -4.34 5.73 0.88
N SER A 201 -4.61 6.86 0.20
CA SER A 201 -4.71 8.17 0.82
C SER A 201 -5.91 8.95 0.27
N PHE A 202 -6.49 9.86 1.04
CA PHE A 202 -7.65 10.66 0.60
C PHE A 202 -7.36 11.52 -0.62
N ASN A 203 -6.13 12.04 -0.73
CA ASN A 203 -5.69 12.79 -1.90
C ASN A 203 -5.12 11.92 -3.03
N SER A 204 -5.30 10.59 -2.97
CA SER A 204 -4.87 9.69 -4.05
C SER A 204 -5.42 10.20 -5.38
N TRP A 205 -4.50 10.36 -6.35
CA TRP A 205 -4.75 10.93 -7.67
C TRP A 205 -5.43 12.31 -7.64
N GLY A 206 -4.87 13.20 -6.81
CA GLY A 206 -5.34 14.57 -6.68
C GLY A 206 -6.68 14.70 -5.96
N GLY A 207 -7.14 13.66 -5.25
CA GLY A 207 -8.43 13.60 -4.56
C GLY A 207 -9.57 12.99 -5.38
N ASN A 208 -9.33 12.67 -6.65
CA ASN A 208 -10.37 12.19 -7.56
C ASN A 208 -10.68 10.68 -7.40
N HIS A 209 -9.86 9.95 -6.66
CA HIS A 209 -10.04 8.50 -6.53
C HIS A 209 -11.23 8.17 -5.61
N TRP A 210 -11.28 8.70 -4.39
CA TRP A 210 -12.16 8.18 -3.33
C TRP A 210 -13.40 9.04 -3.01
N ASN A 211 -13.46 10.30 -3.44
CA ASN A 211 -14.58 11.22 -3.15
C ASN A 211 -15.04 11.19 -1.67
N ILE A 212 -14.08 11.30 -0.75
CA ILE A 212 -14.32 11.30 0.70
C ILE A 212 -14.27 12.75 1.20
N SER A 213 -15.28 13.13 1.98
CA SER A 213 -15.43 14.51 2.48
C SER A 213 -15.69 14.57 3.98
N ASN A 214 -15.53 15.76 4.55
CA ASN A 214 -15.97 16.03 5.90
C ASN A 214 -17.51 16.05 6.01
N SER A 215 -18.03 16.27 7.21
CA SER A 215 -19.49 16.30 7.44
C SER A 215 -20.25 17.36 6.62
N ASP A 216 -19.57 18.44 6.24
CA ASP A 216 -20.14 19.55 5.44
C ASP A 216 -20.07 19.29 3.93
N GLY A 217 -19.47 18.16 3.51
CA GLY A 217 -19.28 17.82 2.09
C GLY A 217 -18.08 18.51 1.45
N ILE A 218 -17.13 19.01 2.25
CA ILE A 218 -15.87 19.55 1.76
C ILE A 218 -14.87 18.39 1.64
N GLU A 219 -14.39 18.14 0.43
CA GLU A 219 -13.42 17.09 0.13
C GLU A 219 -12.10 17.30 0.87
N TYR A 220 -11.48 16.19 1.29
CA TYR A 220 -10.15 16.22 1.87
C TYR A 220 -9.08 16.29 0.78
N THR A 221 -8.39 17.43 0.70
CA THR A 221 -7.34 17.67 -0.30
C THR A 221 -5.92 17.40 0.21
N HIS A 222 -5.75 17.13 1.51
CA HIS A 222 -4.45 16.83 2.10
C HIS A 222 -4.15 15.33 2.06
N TYR A 223 -2.86 14.99 2.13
CA TYR A 223 -2.41 13.61 2.26
C TYR A 223 -2.78 13.07 3.64
N GLN A 224 -3.90 12.36 3.72
CA GLN A 224 -4.32 11.57 4.86
C GLN A 224 -4.32 10.12 4.44
N THR A 225 -3.50 9.29 5.08
CA THR A 225 -3.48 7.85 4.80
C THR A 225 -4.71 7.18 5.39
N PHE A 226 -5.21 6.19 4.67
CA PHE A 226 -6.26 5.32 5.15
C PHE A 226 -6.12 3.92 4.58
N PHE A 227 -6.81 2.96 5.17
CA PHE A 227 -7.09 1.69 4.52
C PHE A 227 -8.56 1.32 4.67
N PHE A 228 -9.02 0.37 3.86
CA PHE A 228 -10.26 -0.34 4.11
C PHE A 228 -10.00 -1.85 4.19
N ASP A 229 -10.85 -2.54 4.93
CA ASP A 229 -10.95 -4.01 4.99
C ASP A 229 -12.42 -4.41 5.10
N ASP A 230 -12.83 -5.43 4.35
CA ASP A 230 -14.20 -5.93 4.30
C ASP A 230 -14.36 -7.25 5.06
N HIS A 231 -15.07 -7.17 6.19
CA HIS A 231 -15.27 -8.26 7.12
C HIS A 231 -16.50 -9.14 6.77
N SER A 232 -17.22 -8.88 5.68
CA SER A 232 -18.56 -9.45 5.40
C SER A 232 -18.55 -10.91 4.92
N ASN A 233 -17.54 -11.32 4.15
CA ASN A 233 -17.46 -12.68 3.61
C ASN A 233 -16.74 -13.63 4.56
N ILE A 234 -17.44 -13.95 5.63
CA ILE A 234 -17.05 -14.93 6.61
C ILE A 234 -17.56 -16.30 6.16
N SER A 235 -16.66 -17.08 5.54
CA SER A 235 -16.89 -18.48 5.12
C SER A 235 -17.91 -19.17 6.04
N SER A 236 -19.11 -19.45 5.50
CA SER A 236 -20.27 -19.83 6.31
C SER A 236 -19.96 -21.06 7.18
N GLY A 237 -20.07 -20.92 8.49
CA GLY A 237 -19.75 -21.98 9.46
C GLY A 237 -18.30 -22.04 9.92
N ALA A 238 -17.45 -21.09 9.54
CA ALA A 238 -16.12 -20.93 10.12
C ALA A 238 -16.19 -20.48 11.58
N ASP A 239 -15.15 -20.84 12.33
CA ASP A 239 -14.99 -20.46 13.73
C ASP A 239 -14.86 -18.94 13.87
N PRO A 240 -15.73 -18.26 14.66
CA PRO A 240 -15.68 -16.82 14.86
C PRO A 240 -14.30 -16.30 15.30
N GLU A 241 -13.55 -17.10 16.06
CA GLU A 241 -12.21 -16.71 16.48
C GLU A 241 -11.22 -16.70 15.30
N LYS A 242 -11.30 -17.69 14.39
CA LYS A 242 -10.47 -17.73 13.19
C LYS A 242 -10.76 -16.57 12.25
N ILE A 243 -12.04 -16.23 12.10
CA ILE A 243 -12.49 -15.07 11.34
C ILE A 243 -11.87 -13.80 11.90
N LYS A 244 -11.98 -13.60 13.21
CA LYS A 244 -11.44 -12.41 13.88
C LYS A 244 -9.92 -12.29 13.69
N ILE A 245 -9.19 -13.42 13.78
CA ILE A 245 -7.74 -13.46 13.54
C ILE A 245 -7.43 -13.14 12.08
N ALA A 246 -8.17 -13.70 11.13
CA ALA A 246 -7.97 -13.45 9.70
C ALA A 246 -8.17 -11.97 9.35
N ASN A 247 -9.27 -11.36 9.80
CA ASN A 247 -9.53 -9.95 9.57
C ASN A 247 -8.48 -9.07 10.25
N ALA A 248 -8.12 -9.37 11.51
CA ALA A 248 -7.07 -8.61 12.19
C ALA A 248 -5.71 -8.70 11.46
N LYS A 249 -5.40 -9.83 10.80
CA LYS A 249 -4.19 -9.96 9.98
C LYS A 249 -4.22 -9.04 8.77
N VAL A 250 -5.36 -8.95 8.09
CA VAL A 250 -5.56 -8.06 6.95
C VAL A 250 -5.53 -6.59 7.42
N ASP A 251 -6.22 -6.25 8.51
CA ASP A 251 -6.10 -4.93 9.15
C ASP A 251 -4.63 -4.54 9.44
N VAL A 252 -3.85 -5.45 10.04
CA VAL A 252 -2.42 -5.23 10.33
C VAL A 252 -1.62 -5.06 9.04
N HIS A 253 -1.88 -5.88 8.02
CA HIS A 253 -1.24 -5.80 6.71
C HIS A 253 -1.47 -4.42 6.06
N GLU A 254 -2.71 -3.99 5.98
CA GLU A 254 -3.06 -2.71 5.36
C GLU A 254 -2.58 -1.52 6.20
N LEU A 255 -2.64 -1.63 7.54
CA LEU A 255 -2.07 -0.61 8.41
C LEU A 255 -0.56 -0.46 8.18
N ILE A 256 0.19 -1.54 7.99
CA ILE A 256 1.62 -1.47 7.60
C ILE A 256 1.80 -0.73 6.27
N HIS A 257 0.94 -0.97 5.27
CA HIS A 257 0.98 -0.23 4.01
C HIS A 257 0.77 1.27 4.21
N THR A 258 -0.15 1.69 5.10
CA THR A 258 -0.35 3.13 5.39
C THR A 258 0.88 3.79 6.04
N GLN A 259 1.78 3.01 6.62
CA GLN A 259 3.06 3.50 7.18
C GLN A 259 4.19 3.47 6.14
N GLY A 260 3.94 3.01 4.92
CA GLY A 260 4.90 2.93 3.83
C GLY A 260 5.55 1.56 3.63
N GLY A 261 5.09 0.52 4.34
CA GLY A 261 5.53 -0.87 4.12
C GLY A 261 5.09 -1.41 2.76
N GLY A 262 5.91 -2.28 2.17
CA GLY A 262 5.62 -2.99 0.91
C GLY A 262 5.45 -4.49 1.11
N HIS A 263 5.10 -5.21 0.05
CA HIS A 263 5.03 -6.68 0.09
C HIS A 263 6.41 -7.33 0.15
N ASP A 264 6.48 -8.40 0.93
CA ASP A 264 7.63 -9.30 1.00
C ASP A 264 7.47 -10.42 -0.04
N GLN A 265 8.57 -10.75 -0.72
CA GLN A 265 8.58 -11.72 -1.81
C GLN A 265 8.85 -13.13 -1.28
N ASP A 266 7.86 -14.01 -1.41
CA ASP A 266 8.03 -15.45 -1.20
C ASP A 266 7.23 -16.25 -2.25
N PRO A 267 7.63 -16.21 -3.54
CA PRO A 267 6.86 -16.84 -4.61
C PRO A 267 6.80 -18.37 -4.49
N SER A 268 7.64 -18.98 -3.66
CA SER A 268 7.69 -20.43 -3.44
C SER A 268 7.14 -20.86 -2.07
N CYS A 269 6.61 -19.90 -1.29
CA CYS A 269 6.18 -20.13 0.09
C CYS A 269 7.23 -20.89 0.93
N ILE A 270 8.51 -20.58 0.72
CA ILE A 270 9.62 -21.31 1.35
C ILE A 270 9.71 -21.00 2.85
N SER A 271 9.20 -19.84 3.26
CA SER A 271 9.21 -19.39 4.65
C SER A 271 8.03 -18.42 4.85
N PRO A 272 6.82 -18.94 5.12
CA PRO A 272 5.61 -18.14 5.34
C PRO A 272 5.68 -17.42 6.69
N TYR A 273 6.54 -16.40 6.74
CA TYR A 273 6.91 -15.68 7.94
C TYR A 273 6.38 -14.26 7.96
N SER A 274 6.14 -13.59 6.84
CA SER A 274 5.72 -12.18 6.89
C SER A 274 4.24 -12.03 6.62
N VAL A 275 3.54 -11.25 7.44
CA VAL A 275 2.17 -10.79 7.20
C VAL A 275 2.06 -10.01 5.89
N MET A 276 3.17 -9.45 5.41
CA MET A 276 3.26 -8.77 4.10
C MET A 276 3.59 -9.72 2.94
N GLY A 277 3.68 -11.02 3.19
CA GLY A 277 3.93 -12.05 2.18
C GLY A 277 2.65 -12.78 1.78
N ALA A 278 2.52 -13.12 0.50
CA ALA A 278 1.35 -13.82 -0.05
C ALA A 278 1.12 -15.23 0.53
N CYS A 279 2.12 -15.78 1.21
CA CYS A 279 2.13 -17.15 1.72
C CYS A 279 1.90 -17.25 3.23
N ASP A 280 1.64 -16.16 3.96
CA ASP A 280 1.41 -16.25 5.40
C ASP A 280 0.12 -17.04 5.71
N THR A 281 0.30 -18.27 6.17
CA THR A 281 -0.78 -19.15 6.64
C THR A 281 -0.70 -19.41 8.14
N GLY A 282 0.18 -18.71 8.87
CA GLY A 282 0.39 -18.93 10.31
C GLY A 282 -0.71 -18.31 11.16
N ASP A 283 -0.72 -18.63 12.46
CA ASP A 283 -1.56 -17.94 13.46
C ASP A 283 -0.87 -16.69 14.06
N PHE A 284 0.36 -16.41 13.64
CA PHE A 284 1.19 -15.32 14.17
C PHE A 284 1.14 -14.08 13.28
N PHE A 285 1.35 -12.93 13.89
CA PHE A 285 1.53 -11.64 13.23
C PHE A 285 3.01 -11.33 13.23
N THR A 286 3.62 -11.36 12.07
CA THR A 286 5.07 -11.33 11.92
C THR A 286 5.44 -10.37 10.83
N TYR A 287 6.43 -9.54 11.10
CA TYR A 287 6.97 -8.58 10.14
C TYR A 287 8.48 -8.52 10.33
N PRO A 288 9.28 -8.75 9.28
CA PRO A 288 10.72 -8.85 9.38
C PRO A 288 11.38 -7.69 10.13
N ILE A 289 12.35 -7.98 11.00
CA ILE A 289 13.06 -6.95 11.78
C ILE A 289 13.76 -5.96 10.86
N TYR A 290 14.30 -6.39 9.71
CA TYR A 290 14.88 -5.48 8.73
C TYR A 290 13.90 -4.37 8.32
N ASN A 291 12.67 -4.75 8.01
CA ASN A 291 11.63 -3.80 7.62
C ASN A 291 11.25 -2.87 8.78
N ARG A 292 11.25 -3.40 10.01
CA ARG A 292 10.97 -2.62 11.24
C ARG A 292 12.08 -1.63 11.56
N VAL A 293 13.33 -1.90 11.19
CA VAL A 293 14.47 -0.97 11.37
C VAL A 293 14.49 0.07 10.25
N TYR A 294 14.52 -0.38 9.01
CA TYR A 294 14.84 0.48 7.88
C TYR A 294 13.59 1.10 7.25
N ILE A 295 12.55 0.31 6.96
CA ILE A 295 11.35 0.81 6.25
C ILE A 295 10.49 1.67 7.17
N LEU A 296 10.22 1.20 8.39
CA LEU A 296 9.27 1.86 9.29
C LEU A 296 9.92 2.61 10.46
N GLY A 297 11.22 2.42 10.69
CA GLY A 297 11.94 3.11 11.78
C GLY A 297 11.41 2.79 13.18
N TRP A 298 10.74 1.66 13.36
CA TRP A 298 10.18 1.22 14.64
C TRP A 298 11.27 0.75 15.61
N LEU A 299 12.30 0.12 15.07
CA LEU A 299 13.51 -0.28 15.79
C LEU A 299 14.71 0.57 15.36
N PRO A 300 15.69 0.80 16.25
CA PRO A 300 16.93 1.45 15.89
C PRO A 300 17.91 0.49 15.19
N ASP A 301 18.90 1.02 14.47
CA ASP A 301 20.01 0.26 13.87
C ASP A 301 20.76 -0.59 14.90
N THR A 302 20.74 -0.17 16.17
CA THR A 302 21.31 -0.92 17.28
C THR A 302 20.58 -2.24 17.54
N ALA A 303 19.45 -2.54 16.90
CA ALA A 303 18.82 -3.86 16.94
C ALA A 303 19.57 -4.90 16.08
N ILE A 304 20.48 -4.45 15.23
CA ILE A 304 21.26 -5.29 14.31
C ILE A 304 22.61 -5.65 14.95
N THR A 305 23.08 -6.86 14.66
CA THR A 305 24.38 -7.38 15.10
C THR A 305 24.94 -8.36 14.08
N THR A 306 26.26 -8.53 14.06
CA THR A 306 26.94 -9.64 13.36
C THR A 306 27.31 -10.79 14.31
N ASN A 307 27.11 -10.62 15.62
CA ASN A 307 27.36 -11.65 16.62
C ASN A 307 26.07 -12.44 16.92
N PRO A 308 25.98 -13.73 16.53
CA PRO A 308 24.78 -14.55 16.70
C PRO A 308 24.44 -14.82 18.17
N SER A 309 25.41 -14.81 19.08
CA SER A 309 25.17 -15.05 20.52
C SER A 309 24.40 -13.94 21.22
N LEU A 310 24.26 -12.77 20.58
CA LEU A 310 23.52 -11.64 21.12
C LEU A 310 22.05 -11.62 20.69
N ILE A 311 21.67 -12.42 19.69
CA ILE A 311 20.31 -12.42 19.14
C ILE A 311 19.32 -12.93 20.18
N GLN A 312 18.24 -12.18 20.32
CA GLN A 312 17.09 -12.57 21.12
C GLN A 312 15.92 -12.94 20.22
N ASP A 313 15.06 -13.80 20.76
CA ASP A 313 13.79 -14.12 20.13
C ASP A 313 12.90 -12.88 20.10
N SER A 314 12.40 -12.54 18.92
CA SER A 314 11.54 -11.38 18.71
C SER A 314 10.06 -11.65 19.01
N TYR A 315 9.68 -12.90 19.29
CA TYR A 315 8.32 -13.28 19.62
C TYR A 315 7.85 -12.61 20.92
N ASN A 316 6.81 -11.77 20.83
CA ASN A 316 6.28 -10.94 21.93
C ASN A 316 7.33 -10.03 22.60
N ALA A 317 8.42 -9.72 21.89
CA ALA A 317 9.47 -8.86 22.41
C ALA A 317 9.00 -7.40 22.52
N THR A 318 9.44 -6.70 23.58
CA THR A 318 9.03 -5.31 23.86
C THR A 318 10.20 -4.38 24.20
N ASP A 319 11.43 -4.90 24.30
CA ASP A 319 12.62 -4.11 24.62
C ASP A 319 13.38 -3.71 23.35
N PRO A 320 13.23 -2.48 22.83
CA PRO A 320 13.87 -2.07 21.58
C PRO A 320 15.40 -1.95 21.67
N THR A 321 16.00 -2.16 22.86
CA THR A 321 17.46 -2.07 23.07
C THR A 321 18.19 -3.39 22.80
N LYS A 322 17.46 -4.50 22.61
CA LYS A 322 18.05 -5.81 22.34
C LYS A 322 18.42 -5.98 20.87
N LYS A 323 19.18 -7.05 20.59
CA LYS A 323 19.53 -7.47 19.24
C LYS A 323 18.51 -8.49 18.74
N TYR A 324 17.91 -8.23 17.59
CA TYR A 324 16.88 -9.07 16.99
C TYR A 324 17.23 -9.53 15.58
N LEU A 325 18.13 -8.81 14.90
CA LEU A 325 18.53 -9.10 13.54
C LEU A 325 20.01 -9.43 13.44
N LEU A 326 20.31 -10.60 12.90
CA LEU A 326 21.65 -11.05 12.58
C LEU A 326 21.97 -10.70 11.14
N LYS A 327 22.99 -9.89 10.92
CA LYS A 327 23.54 -9.65 9.59
C LYS A 327 24.54 -10.76 9.24
N LEU A 328 24.29 -11.48 8.15
CA LEU A 328 25.18 -12.53 7.65
C LEU A 328 26.21 -12.01 6.64
N GLY A 329 25.89 -10.93 5.92
CA GLY A 329 26.65 -10.42 4.78
C GLY A 329 25.88 -10.62 3.45
N ASP A 330 26.28 -9.93 2.39
CA ASP A 330 25.64 -9.98 1.06
C ASP A 330 24.12 -9.71 1.08
N PHE A 331 23.67 -8.67 1.80
CA PHE A 331 22.25 -8.34 1.98
C PHE A 331 21.42 -9.46 2.62
N ARG A 332 22.05 -10.46 3.27
CA ARG A 332 21.38 -11.56 3.96
C ARG A 332 21.30 -11.33 5.45
N TYR A 333 20.15 -11.67 5.98
CA TYR A 333 19.84 -11.52 7.38
C TYR A 333 19.13 -12.74 7.93
N GLN A 334 19.32 -12.99 9.22
CA GLN A 334 18.59 -14.00 9.97
C GLN A 334 18.00 -13.40 11.25
N GLU A 335 16.84 -13.89 11.66
CA GLU A 335 16.23 -13.53 12.94
C GLU A 335 15.60 -14.74 13.61
N LEU A 336 15.49 -14.67 14.93
CA LEU A 336 14.85 -15.71 15.75
C LEU A 336 13.42 -15.27 16.09
N PHE A 337 12.47 -16.15 15.82
CA PHE A 337 11.07 -15.94 16.18
C PHE A 337 10.42 -17.24 16.64
N ASN A 338 9.93 -17.24 17.87
CA ASN A 338 9.27 -18.36 18.52
C ASN A 338 10.09 -19.66 18.44
N GLY A 339 11.38 -19.56 18.74
CA GLY A 339 12.35 -20.65 18.71
C GLY A 339 12.85 -21.08 17.33
N SER A 340 12.35 -20.48 16.25
CA SER A 340 12.72 -20.83 14.87
C SER A 340 13.49 -19.70 14.19
N TRP A 341 14.53 -20.06 13.43
CA TRP A 341 15.31 -19.10 12.64
C TRP A 341 14.71 -18.90 11.26
N TYR A 342 14.57 -17.64 10.88
CA TYR A 342 14.09 -17.22 9.57
C TYR A 342 15.19 -16.46 8.85
N GLN A 343 15.29 -16.64 7.53
CA GLN A 343 16.28 -15.99 6.69
C GLN A 343 15.60 -15.26 5.52
N TYR A 344 16.19 -14.13 5.16
CA TYR A 344 15.79 -13.38 3.98
C TYR A 344 16.96 -12.55 3.45
N ARG A 345 16.81 -12.09 2.21
CA ARG A 345 17.74 -11.15 1.57
C ARG A 345 17.04 -9.88 1.10
N VAL A 346 17.80 -8.79 0.97
CA VAL A 346 17.26 -7.47 0.58
C VAL A 346 17.84 -7.00 -0.75
N PRO A 347 17.36 -7.51 -1.90
CA PRO A 347 17.91 -7.16 -3.20
C PRO A 347 17.46 -5.79 -3.72
N SER A 348 16.39 -5.21 -3.16
CA SER A 348 15.78 -3.96 -3.64
C SER A 348 16.74 -2.77 -3.60
N PHE A 349 17.56 -2.68 -2.55
CA PHE A 349 18.59 -1.64 -2.44
C PHE A 349 19.70 -1.80 -3.46
N ALA A 350 20.22 -3.02 -3.63
CA ALA A 350 21.24 -3.31 -4.62
C ALA A 350 20.75 -2.95 -6.03
N LYS A 351 19.51 -3.30 -6.38
CA LYS A 351 18.88 -2.94 -7.66
C LYS A 351 18.74 -1.44 -7.84
N THR A 352 18.29 -0.73 -6.80
CA THR A 352 18.11 0.73 -6.88
C THR A 352 19.46 1.43 -7.06
N LEU A 353 20.49 0.97 -6.34
CA LEU A 353 21.86 1.47 -6.49
C LEU A 353 22.42 1.21 -7.89
N GLU A 354 22.23 0.00 -8.43
CA GLU A 354 22.63 -0.34 -9.79
C GLU A 354 21.92 0.56 -10.82
N SER A 355 20.61 0.79 -10.65
CA SER A 355 19.85 1.72 -11.48
C SER A 355 20.42 3.14 -11.40
N CYS A 356 20.71 3.66 -10.21
CA CYS A 356 21.31 4.98 -10.01
C CYS A 356 22.71 5.10 -10.63
N ASN A 357 23.54 4.07 -10.51
CA ASN A 357 24.88 4.02 -11.09
C ASN A 357 24.87 4.05 -12.63
N LEU A 358 23.87 3.41 -13.24
CA LEU A 358 23.79 3.28 -14.69
C LEU A 358 23.01 4.41 -15.36
N SER A 359 22.25 5.19 -14.59
CA SER A 359 21.27 6.13 -15.13
C SER A 359 21.79 7.56 -15.26
N ILE A 360 21.46 8.15 -16.42
CA ILE A 360 21.30 9.58 -16.58
C ILE A 360 19.79 9.83 -16.45
N GLY A 361 19.37 10.37 -15.31
CA GLY A 361 17.96 10.63 -15.05
C GLY A 361 17.54 11.95 -15.68
N THR A 362 16.57 11.92 -16.59
CA THR A 362 15.98 13.13 -17.19
C THR A 362 14.54 13.27 -16.73
N PHE A 363 14.16 14.44 -16.23
CA PHE A 363 12.84 14.70 -15.69
C PHE A 363 12.35 16.09 -16.11
N GLY A 364 11.02 16.27 -16.20
CA GLY A 364 10.43 17.57 -16.53
C GLY A 364 10.36 18.48 -15.32
N ASP A 365 10.59 19.78 -15.51
CA ASP A 365 10.35 20.81 -14.48
C ASP A 365 8.84 21.17 -14.43
N ASP A 366 7.98 20.15 -14.32
CA ASP A 366 6.50 20.26 -14.36
C ASP A 366 5.88 20.27 -12.95
N GLY A 367 6.70 20.12 -11.90
CA GLY A 367 6.29 20.00 -10.52
C GLY A 367 5.81 18.61 -10.10
N ASN A 368 5.67 17.67 -11.03
CA ASN A 368 5.13 16.33 -10.82
C ASN A 368 6.16 15.22 -11.06
N SER A 369 7.04 15.42 -12.04
CA SER A 369 8.14 14.52 -12.36
C SER A 369 9.11 14.43 -11.20
N ILE A 370 9.56 13.21 -10.92
CA ILE A 370 10.46 12.90 -9.83
C ILE A 370 11.89 13.33 -10.21
N ASP A 371 12.46 14.29 -9.48
CA ASP A 371 13.88 14.64 -9.61
C ASP A 371 14.74 13.47 -9.09
N PRO A 372 15.61 12.86 -9.91
CA PRO A 372 16.52 11.79 -9.49
C PRO A 372 17.47 12.21 -8.34
N LEU A 373 17.66 13.50 -8.07
CA LEU A 373 18.36 13.95 -6.85
C LEU A 373 17.66 13.49 -5.56
N GLY A 374 16.33 13.39 -5.57
CA GLY A 374 15.54 12.95 -4.43
C GLY A 374 15.75 11.47 -4.09
N THR A 375 16.10 10.64 -5.09
CA THR A 375 16.37 9.21 -4.91
C THR A 375 17.86 8.90 -4.92
N CYS A 376 18.52 9.07 -6.07
CA CYS A 376 19.93 8.72 -6.27
C CYS A 376 20.87 9.71 -5.56
N GLY A 377 20.56 11.00 -5.55
CA GLY A 377 21.41 12.02 -4.94
C GLY A 377 21.60 11.87 -3.42
N GLN A 378 20.69 11.18 -2.73
CA GLN A 378 20.81 10.86 -1.30
C GLN A 378 21.79 9.70 -1.02
N LEU A 379 22.08 8.88 -2.03
CA LEU A 379 22.95 7.71 -1.93
C LEU A 379 24.38 7.99 -2.40
N VAL A 380 24.66 9.21 -2.86
CA VAL A 380 25.98 9.64 -3.32
C VAL A 380 26.82 10.13 -2.14
N VAL A 381 28.09 9.73 -2.09
CA VAL A 381 29.04 10.12 -1.03
C VAL A 381 29.35 11.61 -1.06
N ASP A 382 29.60 12.16 -2.25
CA ASP A 382 29.86 13.59 -2.47
C ASP A 382 28.91 14.16 -3.51
N GLN A 383 27.88 14.89 -3.09
CA GLN A 383 26.90 15.48 -4.00
C GLN A 383 27.50 16.44 -5.04
N SER A 384 28.75 16.90 -4.87
CA SER A 384 29.43 17.75 -5.85
C SER A 384 29.81 17.03 -7.15
N CYS A 385 29.85 15.70 -7.17
CA CYS A 385 30.07 14.92 -8.40
C CYS A 385 28.87 14.92 -9.34
N ILE A 386 27.68 15.28 -8.83
CA ILE A 386 26.43 15.18 -9.60
C ILE A 386 26.42 16.27 -10.67
N VAL A 387 26.46 15.84 -11.93
CA VAL A 387 26.42 16.78 -13.06
C VAL A 387 24.96 17.07 -13.40
N SER A 388 24.64 18.35 -13.50
CA SER A 388 23.28 18.81 -13.80
C SER A 388 23.28 19.70 -15.03
N SER A 389 22.34 19.45 -15.93
CA SER A 389 22.09 20.32 -17.08
C SER A 389 20.61 20.42 -17.37
N SER A 390 20.14 21.59 -17.79
CA SER A 390 18.75 21.81 -18.15
C SER A 390 18.64 22.24 -19.61
N PHE A 391 17.60 21.76 -20.29
CA PHE A 391 17.31 22.08 -21.69
C PHE A 391 15.81 22.19 -21.91
N TYR A 392 15.38 22.88 -22.97
CA TYR A 392 13.96 22.93 -23.33
C TYR A 392 13.65 21.82 -24.34
N ASP A 393 12.70 20.95 -24.01
CA ASP A 393 12.21 19.92 -24.92
C ASP A 393 11.06 20.48 -25.76
N ASN A 394 11.25 20.49 -27.08
CA ASN A 394 10.26 21.07 -28.01
C ASN A 394 9.06 20.14 -28.25
N GLU A 395 9.20 18.83 -28.04
CA GLU A 395 8.10 17.87 -28.20
C GLU A 395 7.18 17.91 -26.97
N LEU A 396 7.77 17.89 -25.78
CA LEU A 396 7.06 17.98 -24.50
C LEU A 396 6.69 19.42 -24.11
N LYS A 397 7.26 20.41 -24.80
CA LYS A 397 7.05 21.86 -24.58
C LYS A 397 7.35 22.31 -23.15
N MET A 398 8.35 21.71 -22.51
CA MET A 398 8.72 22.00 -21.12
C MET A 398 10.24 22.04 -20.94
N ASN A 399 10.69 22.66 -19.85
CA ASN A 399 12.07 22.51 -19.43
C ASN A 399 12.27 21.11 -18.87
N MET A 400 13.34 20.47 -19.29
CA MET A 400 13.82 19.21 -18.78
C MET A 400 15.11 19.46 -18.02
N THR A 401 15.28 18.77 -16.90
CA THR A 401 16.52 18.73 -16.14
C THR A 401 17.08 17.31 -16.19
N MET A 402 18.38 17.23 -16.42
CA MET A 402 19.14 15.99 -16.47
C MET A 402 20.09 15.93 -15.27
N ARG A 403 20.11 14.79 -14.58
CA ARG A 403 21.04 14.44 -13.50
C ARG A 403 21.89 13.26 -13.95
N ASP A 404 23.21 13.43 -13.89
CA ASP A 404 24.18 12.39 -14.19
C ASP A 404 24.97 12.04 -12.93
N PHE A 405 24.92 10.75 -12.58
CA PHE A 405 25.56 10.16 -11.40
C PHE A 405 26.70 9.21 -11.78
N GLN A 406 27.04 9.04 -13.06
CA GLN A 406 27.97 8.00 -13.51
C GLN A 406 29.41 8.20 -12.99
N ALA A 407 29.78 9.44 -12.68
CA ALA A 407 31.07 9.79 -12.09
C ALA A 407 31.04 9.79 -10.54
N CYS A 408 29.89 9.53 -9.94
CA CYS A 408 29.70 9.59 -8.51
C CYS A 408 30.06 8.28 -7.83
N GLU A 409 30.68 8.40 -6.66
CA GLU A 409 30.80 7.30 -5.71
C GLU A 409 29.54 7.24 -4.86
N PHE A 410 28.96 6.05 -4.73
CA PHE A 410 27.80 5.82 -3.89
C PHE A 410 28.19 5.18 -2.57
N ILE A 411 27.37 5.39 -1.55
CA ILE A 411 27.54 4.79 -0.23
C ILE A 411 27.61 3.26 -0.31
N ASP A 412 28.38 2.65 0.57
CA ASP A 412 28.34 1.21 0.77
C ASP A 412 27.11 0.87 1.61
N VAL A 413 25.98 0.59 0.97
CA VAL A 413 24.72 0.28 1.66
C VAL A 413 24.81 -0.92 2.61
N GLU A 414 25.80 -1.81 2.44
CA GLU A 414 26.01 -2.89 3.39
C GLU A 414 26.59 -2.35 4.70
N ASN A 415 27.57 -1.47 4.63
CA ASN A 415 28.35 -1.06 5.80
C ASN A 415 27.92 0.28 6.40
N ASP A 416 27.35 1.15 5.58
CA ASP A 416 27.09 2.56 5.91
C ASP A 416 25.60 2.92 5.98
N LEU A 417 24.69 1.98 5.66
CA LEU A 417 23.25 2.24 5.72
C LEU A 417 22.75 2.34 7.17
N SER A 418 22.31 3.53 7.53
CA SER A 418 21.59 3.81 8.77
C SER A 418 20.10 4.02 8.52
N SER A 419 19.26 3.83 9.54
CA SER A 419 17.83 4.19 9.47
C SER A 419 17.61 5.66 9.14
N GLU A 420 18.50 6.57 9.57
CA GLU A 420 18.42 8.00 9.21
C GLU A 420 18.67 8.21 7.72
N LEU A 421 19.68 7.56 7.16
CA LEU A 421 20.01 7.63 5.73
C LEU A 421 18.90 7.01 4.89
N PHE A 422 18.34 5.89 5.35
CA PHE A 422 17.19 5.25 4.73
C PHE A 422 15.94 6.14 4.76
N ALA A 423 15.66 6.80 5.88
CA ALA A 423 14.52 7.71 6.01
C ALA A 423 14.65 8.92 5.05
N LYS A 424 15.86 9.45 4.86
CA LYS A 424 16.14 10.49 3.85
C LYS A 424 15.89 9.98 2.43
N PHE A 425 16.32 8.74 2.15
CA PHE A 425 16.09 8.09 0.87
C PHE A 425 14.60 7.83 0.58
N LEU A 426 13.80 7.44 1.57
CA LEU A 426 12.37 7.21 1.40
C LEU A 426 11.54 8.49 1.19
N SER A 427 12.09 9.68 1.52
CA SER A 427 11.59 11.04 1.24
C SER A 427 10.06 11.21 1.08
N ARG A 428 9.28 10.72 2.05
CA ARG A 428 7.82 10.90 2.09
C ARG A 428 7.24 11.19 3.47
N LEU A 429 8.08 11.35 4.49
CA LEU A 429 7.62 11.59 5.87
C LEU A 429 7.54 13.09 6.22
N ASP A 430 7.83 14.00 5.29
CA ASP A 430 7.86 15.46 5.54
C ASP A 430 6.68 16.24 4.92
N GLY A 431 5.78 15.58 4.19
CA GLY A 431 4.63 16.23 3.56
C GLY A 431 4.98 17.10 2.33
N SER A 432 6.14 16.89 1.70
CA SER A 432 6.46 17.51 0.42
C SER A 432 5.50 17.07 -0.70
N ALA A 433 5.30 17.95 -1.69
CA ALA A 433 4.31 17.77 -2.75
C ALA A 433 4.66 16.67 -3.77
N GLN A 434 5.91 16.20 -3.79
CA GLN A 434 6.37 15.17 -4.70
C GLN A 434 6.47 13.83 -4.00
N ASP A 435 5.74 12.88 -4.55
CA ASP A 435 5.75 11.51 -4.11
C ASP A 435 6.93 10.73 -4.73
N TYR A 436 7.99 10.52 -3.96
CA TYR A 436 9.13 9.69 -4.37
C TYR A 436 8.91 8.19 -4.10
N SER A 437 7.75 7.78 -3.55
CA SER A 437 7.49 6.38 -3.17
C SER A 437 7.48 5.40 -4.33
N GLY A 438 7.07 5.85 -5.52
CA GLY A 438 7.10 5.04 -6.75
C GLY A 438 8.48 4.89 -7.38
N ALA A 439 9.45 5.73 -7.01
CA ALA A 439 10.81 5.68 -7.58
C ALA A 439 11.79 4.83 -6.75
N VAL A 440 11.37 4.39 -5.57
CA VAL A 440 12.13 3.48 -4.71
C VAL A 440 11.49 2.11 -4.74
N ASP A 441 12.26 1.06 -5.04
CA ASP A 441 11.79 -0.32 -4.91
C ASP A 441 11.55 -0.62 -3.42
N ARG A 442 10.29 -0.54 -2.99
CA ARG A 442 9.84 -0.84 -1.62
C ARG A 442 9.51 -2.32 -1.41
N GLN A 443 9.81 -3.20 -2.39
CA GLN A 443 9.76 -4.64 -2.12
C GLN A 443 10.75 -4.92 -1.00
N ALA A 444 10.19 -5.39 0.10
CA ALA A 444 10.85 -5.23 1.37
C ALA A 444 11.96 -6.27 1.55
N LEU A 445 11.73 -7.52 1.16
CA LEU A 445 12.76 -8.57 1.09
C LEU A 445 12.32 -9.77 0.26
N VAL A 446 13.24 -10.70 0.03
CA VAL A 446 12.98 -12.03 -0.52
C VAL A 446 13.25 -13.08 0.56
N MET A 447 12.23 -13.87 0.90
CA MET A 447 12.36 -14.96 1.87
C MET A 447 13.26 -16.08 1.32
N GLU A 448 14.10 -16.66 2.17
CA GLU A 448 15.03 -17.74 1.80
C GLU A 448 14.96 -18.90 2.79
N GLN A 449 15.43 -20.07 2.36
CA GLN A 449 15.66 -21.18 3.30
C GLN A 449 16.76 -20.80 4.29
N THR A 450 16.54 -21.09 5.57
CA THR A 450 17.50 -20.81 6.63
C THR A 450 18.80 -21.61 6.45
N ASP A 451 19.94 -20.91 6.42
CA ASP A 451 21.28 -21.49 6.40
C ASP A 451 21.95 -21.40 7.79
N ASP A 452 21.92 -22.51 8.53
CA ASP A 452 22.57 -22.60 9.83
C ASP A 452 24.09 -22.53 9.75
N ALA A 453 24.70 -22.95 8.64
CA ALA A 453 26.16 -22.95 8.49
C ALA A 453 26.68 -21.51 8.36
N ALA A 454 25.96 -20.64 7.63
CA ALA A 454 26.26 -19.21 7.56
C ALA A 454 26.26 -18.55 8.95
N ARG A 455 25.29 -18.88 9.80
CA ARG A 455 25.23 -18.38 11.19
C ARG A 455 26.36 -18.93 12.06
N GLN A 456 26.68 -20.21 11.93
CA GLN A 456 27.77 -20.84 12.70
C GLN A 456 29.14 -20.28 12.31
N ALA A 457 29.34 -19.89 11.06
CA ALA A 457 30.58 -19.28 10.59
C ALA A 457 30.91 -17.96 11.30
N LEU A 458 29.90 -17.21 11.77
CA LEU A 458 30.06 -15.98 12.55
C LEU A 458 30.34 -16.20 14.05
N SER A 459 30.20 -17.44 14.51
CA SER A 459 30.44 -17.81 15.92
C SER A 459 31.89 -18.25 16.19
N ASN A 460 32.67 -18.44 15.12
CA ASN A 460 34.09 -18.80 15.14
C ASN A 460 34.94 -17.56 14.85
#